data_AF-A0A7C3LA09-F1
#
_entry.id   AF-A0A7C3LA09-F1
#
_cell.length_a   1.000
_cell.length_b   1.000
_cell.length_c   1.000
_cell.angle_alpha   90.00
_cell.angle_beta   90.00
_cell.angle_gamma   90.00
#
_symmetry.space_group_name_H-M   'P 1'
#
loop_
_entity.id
_entity.type
_entity.pdbx_description
1 polymer ?
#
loop_
_entity_poly.entity_id
_entity_poly.type
_entity_poly.pdbx_seq_one_letter_code
_entity_poly.pdbx_strand_id
1 'polypeptide(L)'
;MNTRQDQNPAAEQADEAAVVKYLCAHPDFFAAHSDVLAELNLPHETGPATSLIERQVAILRRQNHQHREQLQELIRIAQDNERLILRLQQLTLDLLDTERLPDMIDLLRTTLQGDFHADAAALHFTALPLCQLPGIHKDDFIQVFIHGAEDDTPQELTRLFANEKPCCGKFNENVLSRI
;
A
#
# COMPACT_ATOMS: atom_id res chain seq x y z
N MET A 1 -19.10 -27.25 17.48
CA MET A 1 -18.11 -27.69 16.47
C MET A 1 -18.79 -27.64 15.12
N ASN A 2 -18.64 -26.53 14.39
CA ASN A 2 -19.17 -26.36 13.03
C ASN A 2 -18.00 -26.47 12.05
N THR A 3 -17.98 -27.53 11.26
CA THR A 3 -17.06 -27.65 10.12
C THR A 3 -17.73 -26.98 8.93
N ARG A 4 -17.18 -25.83 8.50
CA ARG A 4 -17.58 -25.10 7.29
C ARG A 4 -17.34 -25.99 6.06
N GLN A 5 -18.40 -26.27 5.30
CA GLN A 5 -18.29 -26.76 3.93
C GLN A 5 -17.83 -25.61 3.04
N ASP A 6 -16.65 -25.77 2.44
CA ASP A 6 -16.21 -24.95 1.30
C ASP A 6 -17.16 -25.20 0.13
N GLN A 7 -17.93 -24.16 -0.22
CA GLN A 7 -18.73 -24.12 -1.43
C GLN A 7 -17.82 -23.74 -2.61
N ASN A 8 -17.40 -24.74 -3.39
CA ASN A 8 -16.90 -24.50 -4.74
C ASN A 8 -18.13 -24.52 -5.68
N PRO A 9 -18.46 -23.44 -6.42
CA PRO A 9 -19.63 -23.43 -7.28
C PRO A 9 -19.43 -24.41 -8.43
N ALA A 10 -20.53 -25.03 -8.84
CA ALA A 10 -20.60 -26.14 -9.77
C ALA A 10 -19.80 -25.90 -11.06
N ALA A 11 -18.81 -26.77 -11.29
CA ALA A 11 -18.34 -27.03 -12.64
C ALA A 11 -19.53 -27.62 -13.43
N GLU A 12 -20.04 -26.89 -14.42
CA GLU A 12 -20.87 -27.49 -15.47
C GLU A 12 -20.08 -28.65 -16.06
N GLN A 13 -20.47 -29.88 -15.72
CA GLN A 13 -19.88 -31.10 -16.25
C GLN A 13 -20.23 -31.18 -17.73
N ALA A 14 -19.41 -30.57 -18.58
CA ALA A 14 -19.50 -30.77 -20.02
C ALA A 14 -19.31 -32.26 -20.32
N ASP A 15 -20.21 -32.84 -21.12
CA ASP A 15 -20.11 -34.21 -21.58
C ASP A 15 -18.80 -34.38 -22.36
N GLU A 16 -17.89 -35.20 -21.83
CA GLU A 16 -16.57 -35.44 -22.41
C GLU A 16 -16.68 -35.91 -23.87
N ALA A 17 -17.69 -36.70 -24.20
CA ALA A 17 -17.95 -37.15 -25.57
C ALA A 17 -18.30 -35.99 -26.51
N ALA A 18 -19.03 -35.00 -26.01
CA ALA A 18 -19.37 -33.79 -26.76
C ALA A 18 -18.15 -32.89 -26.97
N VAL A 19 -17.31 -32.73 -25.94
CA VAL A 19 -16.06 -31.96 -26.03
C VAL A 19 -15.09 -32.60 -27.04
N VAL A 20 -14.90 -33.91 -26.99
CA VAL A 20 -14.05 -34.63 -27.95
C VAL A 20 -14.56 -34.47 -29.38
N LYS A 21 -15.88 -34.65 -29.59
CA LYS A 21 -16.49 -34.50 -30.92
C LYS A 21 -16.33 -33.08 -31.47
N TYR A 22 -16.47 -32.07 -30.61
CA TYR A 22 -16.28 -30.67 -30.97
C TYR A 22 -14.82 -30.37 -31.36
N LEU A 23 -13.85 -30.81 -30.55
CA LEU A 23 -12.43 -30.60 -30.85
C LEU A 23 -11.99 -31.33 -32.13
N CYS A 24 -12.51 -32.53 -32.41
CA CYS A 24 -12.25 -33.24 -33.66
C CYS A 24 -12.85 -32.53 -34.89
N ALA A 25 -14.02 -31.89 -34.74
CA ALA A 25 -14.65 -31.13 -35.82
C ALA A 25 -13.96 -29.78 -36.08
N HIS A 26 -13.19 -29.28 -35.11
CA HIS A 26 -12.53 -27.97 -35.16
C HIS A 26 -11.02 -28.08 -34.84
N PRO A 27 -10.19 -28.61 -35.75
CA PRO A 27 -8.76 -28.77 -35.53
C PRO A 27 -8.01 -27.43 -35.33
N ASP A 28 -8.52 -26.34 -35.89
CA ASP A 28 -7.92 -25.00 -35.76
C ASP A 28 -8.28 -24.31 -34.42
N PHE A 29 -9.09 -24.96 -33.58
CA PHE A 29 -9.60 -24.39 -32.33
C PHE A 29 -8.47 -23.87 -31.42
N PHE A 30 -7.40 -24.65 -31.24
CA PHE A 30 -6.27 -24.25 -30.41
C PHE A 30 -5.35 -23.21 -31.08
N ALA A 31 -5.42 -23.05 -32.41
CA ALA A 31 -4.72 -21.96 -33.10
C ALA A 31 -5.46 -20.62 -32.90
N ALA A 32 -6.80 -20.65 -32.88
CA ALA A 32 -7.64 -19.49 -32.59
C ALA A 32 -7.68 -19.11 -31.10
N HIS A 33 -7.51 -20.09 -30.21
CA HIS A 33 -7.57 -19.94 -28.75
C HIS A 33 -6.24 -20.32 -28.07
N SER A 34 -5.16 -19.62 -28.46
CA SER A 34 -3.80 -19.85 -27.96
C SER A 34 -3.63 -19.60 -26.46
N ASP A 35 -4.47 -18.73 -25.89
CA ASP A 35 -4.62 -18.46 -24.46
C ASP A 35 -5.14 -19.69 -23.69
N VAL A 36 -6.15 -20.37 -24.21
CA VAL A 36 -6.70 -21.61 -23.60
C VAL A 36 -5.67 -22.74 -23.66
N LEU A 37 -4.91 -22.84 -24.76
CA LEU A 37 -3.80 -23.79 -24.88
C LEU A 37 -2.66 -23.50 -23.88
N ALA A 38 -2.45 -22.23 -23.51
CA ALA A 38 -1.46 -21.84 -22.53
C ALA A 38 -1.82 -22.27 -21.10
N GLU A 39 -3.11 -22.44 -20.81
CA GLU A 39 -3.62 -22.93 -19.53
C GLU A 39 -3.75 -24.47 -19.48
N LEU A 40 -3.88 -25.13 -20.64
CA LEU A 40 -3.96 -26.59 -20.73
C LEU A 40 -2.60 -27.26 -20.44
N ASN A 41 -2.63 -28.34 -19.65
CA ASN A 41 -1.46 -29.18 -19.39
C ASN A 41 -1.48 -30.38 -20.35
N LEU A 42 -0.89 -30.19 -21.54
CA LEU A 42 -0.73 -31.23 -22.55
C LEU A 42 0.68 -31.84 -22.44
N PRO A 43 0.84 -33.03 -21.83
CA PRO A 43 2.13 -33.72 -21.88
C PRO A 43 2.46 -34.08 -23.33
N HIS A 44 3.62 -33.65 -23.84
CA HIS A 44 4.13 -34.16 -25.12
C HIS A 44 4.84 -35.48 -24.84
N GLU A 45 4.28 -36.59 -25.33
CA GLU A 45 4.93 -37.90 -25.24
C GLU A 45 6.18 -37.95 -26.13
N THR A 46 7.31 -37.50 -25.60
CA THR A 46 8.63 -37.64 -26.21
C THR A 46 9.40 -38.80 -25.57
N GLY A 47 8.74 -39.95 -25.35
CA GLY A 47 9.37 -41.13 -24.74
C GLY A 47 10.05 -40.84 -23.37
N PRO A 48 11.16 -41.52 -23.01
CA PRO A 48 11.83 -41.39 -21.71
C PRO A 48 12.66 -40.10 -21.54
N ALA A 49 12.71 -39.22 -22.53
CA ALA A 49 13.49 -37.98 -22.50
C ALA A 49 12.55 -36.77 -22.42
N THR A 50 12.65 -35.99 -21.33
CA THR A 50 11.89 -34.75 -21.18
C THR A 50 12.31 -33.75 -22.27
N SER A 51 11.36 -33.21 -23.04
CA SER A 51 11.68 -32.29 -24.12
C SER A 51 12.22 -30.97 -23.56
N LEU A 52 13.35 -30.48 -24.11
CA LEU A 52 13.91 -29.18 -23.74
C LEU A 52 12.91 -28.04 -23.99
N ILE A 53 12.03 -28.20 -24.99
CA ILE A 53 10.99 -27.23 -25.32
C ILE A 53 9.93 -27.19 -24.21
N GLU A 54 9.48 -28.34 -23.70
CA GLU A 54 8.54 -28.38 -22.56
C GLU A 54 9.13 -27.70 -21.33
N ARG A 55 10.41 -27.99 -21.03
CA ARG A 55 11.11 -27.35 -19.90
C ARG A 55 11.24 -25.84 -20.11
N GLN A 56 11.52 -25.40 -21.33
CA GLN A 56 11.63 -23.98 -21.66
C GLN A 56 10.27 -23.26 -21.58
N VAL A 57 9.20 -23.87 -22.07
CA VAL A 57 7.82 -23.34 -21.95
C VAL A 57 7.40 -23.26 -20.48
N ALA A 58 7.69 -24.28 -19.68
CA ALA A 58 7.39 -24.26 -18.25
C ALA A 58 8.15 -23.14 -17.50
N ILE A 59 9.42 -22.89 -17.86
CA ILE A 59 10.20 -21.77 -17.33
C ILE A 59 9.57 -20.43 -17.75
N LEU A 60 9.22 -20.26 -19.02
CA LEU A 60 8.61 -19.03 -19.53
C LEU A 60 7.24 -18.77 -18.89
N ARG A 61 6.41 -19.80 -18.70
CA ARG A 61 5.12 -19.69 -17.99
C ARG A 61 5.32 -19.25 -16.54
N ARG A 62 6.30 -19.83 -15.83
CA ARG A 62 6.65 -19.43 -14.47
C ARG A 62 7.12 -17.98 -14.40
N GLN A 63 8.01 -17.59 -15.30
CA GLN A 63 8.52 -16.21 -15.37
C GLN A 63 7.39 -15.22 -15.68
N ASN A 64 6.52 -15.55 -16.63
CA ASN A 64 5.37 -14.72 -16.97
C ASN A 64 4.45 -14.54 -15.76
N HIS A 65 4.15 -15.63 -15.04
CA HIS A 65 3.36 -15.57 -13.81
C HIS A 65 4.01 -14.66 -12.76
N GLN A 66 5.30 -14.86 -12.48
CA GLN A 66 6.05 -14.04 -11.52
C GLN A 66 6.06 -12.55 -11.92
N HIS A 67 6.23 -12.23 -13.21
CA HIS A 67 6.16 -10.86 -13.69
C HIS A 67 4.76 -10.26 -13.56
N ARG A 68 3.71 -11.05 -13.80
CA ARG A 68 2.33 -10.60 -13.59
C ARG A 68 2.05 -10.30 -12.12
N GLU A 69 2.53 -11.12 -11.19
CA GLU A 69 2.44 -10.86 -9.75
C GLU A 69 3.17 -9.56 -9.38
N GLN A 70 4.39 -9.36 -9.88
CA GLN A 70 5.15 -8.12 -9.64
C GLN A 70 4.42 -6.89 -10.18
N LEU A 71 3.82 -6.98 -11.37
CA LEU A 71 3.04 -5.87 -11.93
C LEU A 71 1.79 -5.58 -11.10
N GLN A 72 1.07 -6.62 -10.65
CA GLN A 72 -0.09 -6.45 -9.78
C GLN A 72 0.30 -5.76 -8.47
N GLU A 73 1.45 -6.12 -7.89
CA GLU A 73 1.96 -5.47 -6.69
C GLU A 73 2.31 -3.99 -6.93
N LEU A 74 2.96 -3.68 -8.05
CA LEU A 74 3.25 -2.28 -8.42
C LEU A 74 1.98 -1.46 -8.62
N ILE A 75 0.95 -2.04 -9.23
CA ILE A 75 -0.36 -1.39 -9.39
C ILE A 75 -1.01 -1.13 -8.03
N ARG A 76 -0.97 -2.10 -7.12
CA ARG A 76 -1.48 -1.96 -5.75
C ARG A 76 -0.79 -0.80 -5.02
N ILE A 77 0.55 -0.78 -5.05
CA ILE A 77 1.36 0.29 -4.47
C ILE A 77 0.99 1.65 -5.10
N ALA A 78 0.80 1.71 -6.42
CA ALA A 78 0.43 2.94 -7.11
C ALA A 78 -0.95 3.45 -6.66
N GLN A 79 -1.94 2.57 -6.51
CA GLN A 79 -3.28 2.92 -6.03
C GLN A 79 -3.26 3.41 -4.58
N ASP A 80 -2.50 2.74 -3.72
CA ASP A 80 -2.34 3.17 -2.32
C ASP A 80 -1.67 4.54 -2.25
N ASN A 81 -0.63 4.77 -3.05
CA ASN A 81 0.04 6.08 -3.15
C ASN A 81 -0.91 7.17 -3.69
N GLU A 82 -1.71 6.88 -4.70
CA GLU A 82 -2.68 7.82 -5.25
C GLU A 82 -3.71 8.23 -4.18
N ARG A 83 -4.22 7.26 -3.41
CA ARG A 83 -5.12 7.52 -2.29
C ARG A 83 -4.47 8.40 -1.22
N LEU A 84 -3.20 8.15 -0.88
CA LEU A 84 -2.45 8.98 0.06
C LEU A 84 -2.26 10.41 -0.45
N ILE A 85 -1.95 10.60 -1.73
CA ILE A 85 -1.79 11.92 -2.34
C ILE A 85 -3.10 12.71 -2.30
N LEU A 86 -4.23 12.08 -2.64
CA LEU A 86 -5.54 12.73 -2.59
C LEU A 86 -5.89 13.20 -1.17
N ARG A 87 -5.61 12.36 -0.16
CA ARG A 87 -5.80 12.72 1.26
C ARG A 87 -4.90 13.88 1.68
N LEU A 88 -3.65 13.90 1.23
CA LEU A 88 -2.72 14.99 1.52
C LEU A 88 -3.18 16.31 0.88
N GLN A 89 -3.67 16.27 -0.36
CA GLN A 89 -4.23 17.43 -1.04
C GLN A 89 -5.45 17.95 -0.31
N GLN A 90 -6.37 17.07 0.09
CA GLN A 90 -7.55 17.45 0.87
C GLN A 90 -7.16 18.09 2.21
N LEU A 91 -6.26 17.45 2.96
CA LEU A 91 -5.74 18.01 4.21
C LEU A 91 -5.14 19.40 4.00
N THR A 92 -4.39 19.60 2.91
CA THR A 92 -3.80 20.90 2.58
C THR A 92 -4.87 21.96 2.38
N LEU A 93 -5.96 21.65 1.66
CA LEU A 93 -7.07 22.57 1.47
C LEU A 93 -7.79 22.86 2.78
N ASP A 94 -8.08 21.84 3.58
CA ASP A 94 -8.76 21.98 4.88
C ASP A 94 -7.93 22.84 5.85
N LEU A 95 -6.61 22.70 5.84
CA LEU A 95 -5.69 23.54 6.62
C LEU A 95 -5.68 25.00 6.14
N LEU A 96 -5.79 25.24 4.83
CA LEU A 96 -5.83 26.60 4.27
C LEU A 96 -7.15 27.31 4.58
N ASP A 97 -8.26 26.57 4.68
CA ASP A 97 -9.59 27.10 5.02
C ASP A 97 -9.76 27.37 6.53
N THR A 98 -8.85 26.87 7.36
CA THR A 98 -8.93 26.99 8.82
C THR A 98 -8.31 28.29 9.33
N GLU A 99 -9.09 29.11 10.03
CA GLU A 99 -8.63 30.42 10.54
C GLU A 99 -8.04 30.39 11.95
N ARG A 100 -8.33 29.33 12.74
CA ARG A 100 -7.98 29.25 14.16
C ARG A 100 -7.03 28.09 14.44
N LEU A 101 -5.99 28.37 15.22
CA LEU A 101 -4.98 27.38 15.61
C LEU A 101 -5.57 26.13 16.32
N PRO A 102 -6.54 26.24 17.25
CA PRO A 102 -7.24 25.09 17.81
C PRO A 102 -7.82 24.13 16.76
N ASP A 103 -8.58 24.70 15.82
CA ASP A 103 -9.30 23.94 14.79
C ASP A 103 -8.30 23.25 13.86
N MET A 104 -7.16 23.90 13.58
CA MET A 104 -6.07 23.36 12.79
C MET A 104 -5.39 22.14 13.45
N ILE A 105 -5.17 22.21 14.77
CA ILE A 105 -4.59 21.10 15.54
C ILE A 105 -5.55 19.92 15.61
N ASP A 106 -6.85 20.18 15.79
CA ASP A 106 -7.87 19.12 15.82
C ASP A 106 -8.05 18.45 14.44
N LEU A 107 -7.98 19.22 13.36
CA LEU A 107 -7.93 18.70 12.01
C LEU A 107 -6.70 17.81 11.79
N LEU A 108 -5.49 18.29 12.13
CA LEU A 108 -4.26 17.49 12.03
C LEU A 108 -4.36 16.20 12.84
N ARG A 109 -4.92 16.25 14.05
CA ARG A 109 -5.13 15.08 14.91
C ARG A 109 -5.99 14.04 14.23
N THR A 110 -7.18 14.43 13.78
CA THR A 110 -8.14 13.50 13.16
C THR A 110 -7.58 12.89 11.89
N THR A 111 -6.93 13.69 11.04
CA THR A 111 -6.36 13.22 9.79
C THR A 111 -5.12 12.34 10.01
N LEU A 112 -4.17 12.73 10.87
CA LEU A 112 -2.97 11.94 11.11
C LEU A 112 -3.26 10.61 11.80
N GLN A 113 -4.18 10.59 12.77
CA GLN A 113 -4.56 9.38 13.48
C GLN A 113 -5.46 8.47 12.63
N GLY A 114 -6.41 9.06 11.90
CA GLY A 114 -7.41 8.31 11.14
C GLY A 114 -6.94 7.88 9.74
N ASP A 115 -6.47 8.83 8.94
CA ASP A 115 -6.17 8.60 7.53
C ASP A 115 -4.72 8.17 7.27
N PHE A 116 -3.78 8.67 8.07
CA PHE A 116 -2.35 8.37 7.93
C PHE A 116 -1.86 7.30 8.93
N HIS A 117 -2.71 6.88 9.87
CA HIS A 117 -2.40 5.85 10.87
C HIS A 117 -1.08 6.10 11.62
N ALA A 118 -0.78 7.37 11.91
CA ALA A 118 0.38 7.70 12.72
C ALA A 118 0.14 7.26 14.18
N ASP A 119 1.23 6.86 14.86
CA ASP A 119 1.18 6.40 16.26
C ASP A 119 1.33 7.55 17.27
N ALA A 120 2.13 8.56 16.91
CA ALA A 120 2.33 9.78 17.68
C ALA A 120 2.67 10.95 16.75
N ALA A 121 2.32 12.17 17.16
CA ALA A 121 2.76 13.39 16.50
C ALA A 121 3.14 14.46 17.53
N ALA A 122 4.12 15.30 17.17
CA ALA A 122 4.51 16.44 17.98
C ALA A 122 4.58 17.71 17.14
N LEU A 123 3.98 18.79 17.65
CA LEU A 123 3.97 20.11 17.05
C LEU A 123 4.82 21.05 17.92
N HIS A 124 5.89 21.59 17.34
CA HIS A 124 6.75 22.56 17.99
C HIS A 124 6.50 23.95 17.40
N PHE A 125 6.08 24.88 18.23
CA PHE A 125 5.83 26.27 17.83
C PHE A 125 6.93 27.19 18.37
N THR A 126 7.55 27.94 17.47
CA THR A 126 8.46 29.03 17.82
C THR A 126 7.74 30.36 17.56
N ALA A 127 7.74 31.27 18.55
CA ALA A 127 7.21 32.63 18.43
C ALA A 127 5.67 32.84 18.40
N LEU A 128 4.86 31.95 19.00
CA LEU A 128 3.43 32.23 19.22
C LEU A 128 3.16 32.97 20.54
N PRO A 129 2.34 34.04 20.57
CA PRO A 129 1.79 34.55 21.81
C PRO A 129 0.86 33.50 22.42
N LEU A 130 1.13 33.12 23.67
CA LEU A 130 0.51 32.03 24.46
C LEU A 130 -1.02 32.10 24.62
N CYS A 131 -1.69 33.12 24.06
CA CYS A 131 -3.08 33.47 24.32
C CYS A 131 -4.12 32.74 23.45
N GLN A 132 -3.71 31.84 22.55
CA GLN A 132 -4.62 31.11 21.63
C GLN A 132 -4.52 29.59 21.74
N LEU A 133 -4.19 29.06 22.91
CA LEU A 133 -4.04 27.61 23.08
C LEU A 133 -5.39 26.92 23.32
N PRO A 134 -5.73 25.86 22.58
CA PRO A 134 -6.72 24.90 23.05
C PRO A 134 -6.19 24.20 24.31
N GLY A 135 -7.10 23.72 25.16
CA GLY A 135 -6.72 22.93 26.34
C GLY A 135 -6.00 21.65 25.92
N ILE A 136 -4.66 21.66 25.98
CA ILE A 136 -3.82 20.49 25.66
C ILE A 136 -4.06 19.45 26.76
N HIS A 137 -4.75 18.37 26.45
CA HIS A 137 -4.84 17.22 27.33
C HIS A 137 -3.54 16.42 27.20
N LYS A 138 -2.90 16.10 28.34
CA LYS A 138 -1.60 15.40 28.41
C LYS A 138 -1.60 13.97 27.85
N ASP A 139 -2.76 13.42 27.51
CA ASP A 139 -2.95 12.06 26.97
C ASP A 139 -3.27 12.07 25.46
N ASP A 140 -3.05 13.20 24.76
CA ASP A 140 -3.37 13.34 23.35
C ASP A 140 -2.30 12.77 22.41
N PHE A 141 -2.78 12.15 21.34
CA PHE A 141 -2.00 11.68 20.19
C PHE A 141 -1.07 12.77 19.60
N ILE A 142 -1.43 14.05 19.73
CA ILE A 142 -0.59 15.19 19.36
C ILE A 142 -0.05 15.90 20.61
N GLN A 143 1.27 15.88 20.79
CA GLN A 143 1.96 16.68 21.81
C GLN A 143 2.31 18.07 21.26
N VAL A 144 1.93 19.13 21.96
CA VAL A 144 2.21 20.51 21.53
C VAL A 144 3.24 21.15 22.45
N PHE A 145 4.36 21.59 21.88
CA PHE A 145 5.46 22.24 22.56
C PHE A 145 5.61 23.67 22.06
N ILE A 146 5.88 24.60 22.97
CA ILE A 146 6.09 26.01 22.64
C ILE A 146 7.49 26.39 23.10
N HIS A 147 8.28 26.87 22.16
CA HIS A 147 9.64 27.33 22.42
C HIS A 147 9.64 28.86 22.41
N GLY A 148 10.10 29.45 23.51
CA GLY A 148 10.31 30.90 23.62
C GLY A 148 11.41 31.39 22.68
N ALA A 149 11.48 32.72 22.50
CA ALA A 149 12.56 33.34 21.74
C ALA A 149 13.90 33.14 22.46
N GLU A 150 14.79 32.41 21.77
CA GLU A 150 16.25 32.35 21.89
C GLU A 150 16.96 31.12 22.49
N ASP A 151 16.37 30.20 23.26
CA ASP A 151 17.21 29.06 23.75
C ASP A 151 16.50 27.75 24.16
N ASP A 152 15.18 27.62 23.97
CA ASP A 152 14.45 26.42 24.47
C ASP A 152 14.27 25.31 23.43
N THR A 153 14.58 25.57 22.15
CA THR A 153 14.58 24.52 21.13
C THR A 153 15.78 23.61 21.36
N PRO A 154 15.60 22.29 21.61
CA PRO A 154 16.73 21.39 21.81
C PRO A 154 17.63 21.38 20.58
N GLN A 155 18.94 21.47 20.79
CA GLN A 155 19.97 21.54 19.74
C GLN A 155 19.85 20.41 18.71
N GLU A 156 19.32 19.25 19.12
CA GLU A 156 19.04 18.11 18.25
C GLU A 156 17.93 18.42 17.22
N LEU A 157 16.83 19.08 17.64
CA LEU A 157 15.80 19.56 16.71
C LEU A 157 16.34 20.67 15.81
N THR A 158 17.15 21.59 16.34
CA THR A 158 17.79 22.64 15.53
C THR A 158 18.65 22.06 14.41
N ARG A 159 19.38 20.97 14.68
CA ARG A 159 20.15 20.23 13.66
C ARG A 159 19.26 19.56 12.61
N LEU A 160 18.08 19.06 12.99
CA LEU A 160 17.13 18.46 12.06
C LEU A 160 16.55 19.49 11.09
N PHE A 161 16.23 20.69 11.59
CA PHE A 161 15.68 21.77 10.77
C PHE A 161 16.73 22.52 9.92
N ALA A 162 18.02 22.40 10.25
CA ALA A 162 19.11 23.11 9.56
C ALA A 162 19.24 22.79 8.05
N ASN A 163 18.78 21.62 7.62
CA ASN A 163 18.95 21.16 6.24
C ASN A 163 17.71 21.36 5.34
N GLU A 164 16.63 21.97 5.84
CA GLU A 164 15.34 22.19 5.14
C GLU A 164 14.74 20.94 4.45
N LYS A 165 15.23 19.75 4.83
CA LYS A 165 14.81 18.46 4.25
C LYS A 165 14.15 17.62 5.33
N PRO A 166 13.09 16.88 4.99
CA PRO A 166 12.50 15.93 5.92
C PRO A 166 13.55 14.86 6.27
N CYS A 167 13.83 14.73 7.57
CA CYS A 167 14.69 13.69 8.10
C CYS A 167 13.83 12.46 8.42
N CYS A 168 14.14 11.33 7.80
CA CYS A 168 13.42 10.08 8.01
C CYS A 168 14.40 9.00 8.50
N GLY A 169 13.95 8.13 9.41
CA GLY A 169 14.76 7.02 9.91
C GLY A 169 14.75 6.92 11.43
N LYS A 170 15.84 6.41 12.00
CA LYS A 170 15.98 6.26 13.45
C LYS A 170 16.38 7.58 14.09
N PHE A 171 15.61 8.02 15.07
CA PHE A 171 15.92 9.16 15.92
C PHE A 171 16.52 8.70 17.25
N ASN A 172 17.30 9.57 17.88
CA ASN A 172 17.85 9.33 19.22
C ASN A 172 16.73 9.34 20.27
N GLU A 173 16.90 8.62 21.38
CA GLU A 173 15.92 8.56 22.49
C GLU A 173 15.61 9.93 23.09
N ASN A 174 16.57 10.87 23.08
CA ASN A 174 16.37 12.25 23.51
C ASN A 174 15.35 13.01 22.64
N VAL A 175 15.27 12.70 21.35
CA VAL A 175 14.29 13.28 20.43
C VAL A 175 12.94 12.58 20.60
N LEU A 176 12.95 11.24 20.73
CA LEU A 176 11.73 10.43 20.89
C LEU A 176 10.99 10.69 22.21
N SER A 177 11.71 10.97 23.30
CA SER A 177 11.09 11.34 24.60
C SER A 177 10.39 12.70 24.59
N ARG A 178 10.48 13.44 23.47
CA ARG A 178 9.87 14.76 23.25
C ARG A 178 8.97 14.76 22.01
N ILE A 179 8.56 13.57 21.56
CA ILE A 179 7.52 13.32 20.55
C ILE A 179 6.36 12.57 21.24
#